data_AF-C9STW3-F1
#
_entry.id   AF-C9STW3-F1
#
_cell.length_a   1.000
_cell.length_b   1.000
_cell.length_c   1.000
_cell.angle_alpha   90.00
_cell.angle_beta   90.00
_cell.angle_gamma   90.00
#
_symmetry.space_group_name_H-M   'P 1'
#
loop_
_entity.id
_entity.type
_entity.pdbx_description
1 polymer ?
#
loop_
_entity_poly.entity_id
_entity_poly.type
_entity_poly.pdbx_seq_one_letter_code
_entity_poly.pdbx_strand_id
1 'polypeptide(L)'
;MAGIGNQLHPEVRMPIPMQKLTSTQLLALMSLSNDKEPFFLHQRKVKDVDGAASYIEPTPPRTPTSEDQDKDQQPSLETILGYIDPVVEKLQKSEYGDIEAARELLKFLIGYAEQNVLSGKDIHTFVLSSPIKDSRKSKLLRSYYDALHTSNVIPRPPKNGLFGTLTKSLNASSKPLYTIFGGQGLRTNYVQELAEITAAYNPLVEDLINDSAALLNKLSNTSRDVREIFSESFNILAWLQDSANIPGPGYLSSAPFSAPLVGLIQLAHYEVTCKILGLTPGEFCKQIAGTTGHSQGIITAAVVATGKDWSSWREITRTTITMLFWIGVRTQQVWNTSSSNSAISHAMSQDCIDHSEGTPSPMLSVRGLARETLQGYVDAANRYLKQSSRILSINMTNGPRQFVISGPPKYLYGLALQIRKAKRLETHGNCEEEDSKEKAVGSRFLEVSVPFHSVWLEDAVPFIQDDLKGILLRPSAMAVPVFGSEDGREICRLSNTDDEMDLLDTLIMSVVSKRVDWELASAFPHSSASTKTVLDFGPGGVHGISSLYSSAGRSGADIILVGTLGGGKSRFGHKGDLFR
;
A
#
# COMPACT_ATOMS: atom_id res chain seq x y z
N MET A 1 62.99 -40.67 -43.30
CA MET A 1 62.38 -41.08 -42.02
C MET A 1 62.79 -40.02 -41.00
N ALA A 2 62.11 -38.86 -40.93
CA ALA A 2 60.87 -38.61 -40.17
C ALA A 2 60.97 -39.22 -38.75
N GLY A 3 61.02 -38.49 -37.64
CA GLY A 3 60.68 -37.10 -37.35
C GLY A 3 60.09 -37.12 -35.94
N ILE A 4 60.79 -36.47 -35.00
CA ILE A 4 60.56 -36.54 -33.55
C ILE A 4 59.16 -36.01 -33.20
N GLY A 5 58.33 -36.86 -32.59
CA GLY A 5 57.03 -36.50 -32.04
C GLY A 5 57.11 -36.28 -30.53
N ASN A 6 57.06 -35.03 -30.09
CA ASN A 6 56.78 -34.67 -28.71
C ASN A 6 55.29 -34.89 -28.43
N GLN A 7 54.98 -35.79 -27.49
CA GLN A 7 53.66 -35.90 -26.87
C GLN A 7 53.45 -34.71 -25.92
N LEU A 8 52.47 -33.85 -26.23
CA LEU A 8 51.88 -32.92 -25.27
C LEU A 8 50.53 -33.50 -24.83
N HIS A 9 50.41 -33.75 -23.53
CA HIS A 9 49.17 -34.09 -22.86
C HIS A 9 48.07 -33.05 -23.16
N PRO A 10 46.79 -33.44 -23.25
CA PRO A 10 45.70 -32.48 -23.32
C PRO A 10 45.59 -31.75 -21.98
N GLU A 11 45.97 -30.47 -21.96
CA GLU A 11 45.60 -29.56 -20.88
C GLU A 11 44.09 -29.53 -20.75
N VAL A 12 43.59 -30.03 -19.62
CA VAL A 12 42.23 -29.80 -19.15
C VAL A 12 42.10 -28.31 -18.86
N ARG A 13 41.61 -27.52 -19.83
CA ARG A 13 41.19 -26.15 -19.58
C ARG A 13 39.95 -26.18 -18.71
N MET A 14 40.14 -25.88 -17.43
CA MET A 14 39.07 -25.71 -16.45
C MET A 14 38.09 -24.62 -16.91
N PRO A 15 36.77 -24.79 -16.70
CA PRO A 15 35.82 -23.70 -16.89
C PRO A 15 36.20 -22.58 -15.91
N ILE A 16 36.38 -21.36 -16.42
CA ILE A 16 36.56 -20.20 -15.55
C ILE A 16 35.29 -20.12 -14.69
N PRO A 17 35.40 -20.17 -13.34
CA PRO A 17 34.22 -19.98 -12.49
C PRO A 17 33.64 -18.60 -12.80
N MET A 18 32.35 -18.52 -13.14
CA MET A 18 31.63 -17.30 -13.54
C MET A 18 31.66 -16.15 -12.50
N GLN A 19 32.30 -16.35 -11.35
CA GLN A 19 32.58 -15.34 -10.32
C GLN A 19 33.76 -14.41 -10.64
N LYS A 20 34.36 -14.48 -11.84
CA LYS A 20 35.56 -13.71 -12.22
C LYS A 20 35.43 -12.87 -13.49
N LEU A 21 34.21 -12.56 -13.94
CA LEU A 21 34.03 -11.68 -15.11
C LEU A 21 34.32 -10.23 -14.72
N THR A 22 35.24 -9.57 -15.42
CA THR A 22 35.49 -8.13 -15.27
C THR A 22 34.32 -7.34 -15.85
N SER A 23 34.14 -6.07 -15.44
CA SER A 23 33.09 -5.19 -15.96
C SER A 23 33.10 -5.14 -17.50
N THR A 24 34.29 -5.13 -18.11
CA THR A 24 34.48 -5.17 -19.57
C THR A 24 34.02 -6.47 -20.21
N GLN A 25 34.23 -7.62 -19.56
CA GLN A 25 33.78 -8.93 -20.06
C GLN A 25 32.26 -9.09 -19.92
N LEU A 26 31.68 -8.53 -18.86
CA LEU A 26 30.24 -8.45 -18.67
C LEU A 26 29.61 -7.59 -19.78
N LEU A 27 30.17 -6.40 -20.02
CA LEU A 27 29.74 -5.48 -21.08
C LEU A 27 29.88 -6.09 -22.48
N ALA A 28 30.94 -6.87 -22.74
CA ALA A 28 31.13 -7.57 -24.01
C ALA A 28 30.12 -8.71 -24.24
N LEU A 29 29.81 -9.50 -23.19
CA LEU A 29 28.73 -10.51 -23.25
C LEU A 29 27.36 -9.84 -23.47
N MET A 30 27.14 -8.67 -22.87
CA MET A 30 25.92 -7.87 -23.02
C MET A 30 25.78 -7.27 -24.43
N SER A 31 26.86 -6.74 -25.03
CA SER A 31 26.81 -6.18 -26.40
C SER A 31 26.54 -7.24 -27.46
N LEU A 32 27.07 -8.46 -27.26
CA LEU A 32 26.84 -9.60 -28.17
C LEU A 32 25.38 -10.10 -28.16
N SER A 33 24.62 -9.83 -27.09
CA SER A 33 23.18 -10.17 -27.02
C SER A 33 22.26 -9.18 -27.75
N ASN A 34 22.80 -8.03 -28.16
CA ASN A 34 22.07 -6.98 -28.88
C ASN A 34 22.19 -7.10 -30.41
N ASP A 35 23.13 -7.92 -30.92
CA ASP A 35 23.28 -8.15 -32.35
C ASP A 35 22.33 -9.25 -32.87
N LYS A 36 21.85 -9.05 -34.11
CA LYS A 36 20.72 -9.71 -34.75
C LYS A 36 20.91 -11.19 -35.15
N GLU A 37 21.86 -11.92 -34.57
CA GLU A 37 22.13 -13.32 -34.95
C GLU A 37 21.78 -14.29 -33.80
N PRO A 38 20.99 -15.36 -34.08
CA PRO A 38 20.59 -16.32 -33.07
C PRO A 38 21.80 -17.13 -32.56
N PHE A 39 21.79 -17.39 -31.26
CA PHE A 39 22.80 -18.17 -30.55
C PHE A 39 22.86 -19.61 -31.09
N PHE A 40 23.77 -19.90 -32.02
CA PHE A 40 24.09 -21.27 -32.44
C PHE A 40 25.41 -21.71 -31.80
N LEU A 41 25.31 -22.41 -30.66
CA LEU A 41 26.38 -23.30 -30.21
C LEU A 41 26.33 -24.57 -31.08
N HIS A 42 26.92 -24.51 -32.27
CA HIS A 42 27.29 -25.71 -33.03
C HIS A 42 28.80 -25.75 -33.24
N GLN A 43 29.37 -26.84 -32.73
CA GLN A 43 30.72 -27.31 -33.00
C GLN A 43 31.06 -27.14 -34.49
N ARG A 44 32.00 -26.25 -34.82
CA ARG A 44 32.66 -26.27 -36.14
C ARG A 44 34.17 -26.26 -35.96
N LYS A 45 34.76 -27.37 -36.40
CA LYS A 45 36.20 -27.58 -36.57
C LYS A 45 36.75 -26.52 -37.52
N VAL A 46 37.78 -25.81 -37.06
CA VAL A 46 38.60 -24.94 -37.90
C VAL A 46 39.47 -25.82 -38.78
N LYS A 47 39.10 -25.96 -40.06
CA LYS A 47 40.03 -26.16 -41.18
C LYS A 47 39.45 -25.54 -42.44
N ASP A 48 40.28 -24.73 -43.07
CA ASP A 48 40.22 -24.22 -44.43
C ASP A 48 39.11 -23.23 -44.77
N VAL A 49 39.42 -21.92 -44.68
CA VAL A 49 39.13 -20.94 -45.74
C VAL A 49 40.25 -19.87 -45.72
N ASP A 50 41.19 -20.00 -46.67
CA ASP A 50 41.97 -18.88 -47.21
C ASP A 50 41.02 -17.94 -47.97
N GLY A 51 41.10 -16.63 -47.72
CA GLY A 51 40.37 -15.65 -48.53
C GLY A 51 40.11 -14.31 -47.85
N ALA A 52 41.07 -13.41 -47.97
CA ALA A 52 41.05 -11.96 -47.72
C ALA A 52 39.73 -11.29 -47.28
N ALA A 53 39.70 -10.77 -46.05
CA ALA A 53 38.94 -9.57 -45.69
C ALA A 53 39.82 -8.72 -44.75
N SER A 54 40.21 -7.53 -45.21
CA SER A 54 41.06 -6.59 -44.47
C SER A 54 40.33 -6.02 -43.26
N TYR A 55 40.92 -6.18 -42.08
CA TYR A 55 40.52 -5.47 -40.86
C TYR A 55 40.97 -4.00 -41.00
N ILE A 56 40.02 -3.06 -40.94
CA ILE A 56 40.32 -1.64 -40.74
C ILE A 56 40.01 -1.36 -39.27
N GLU A 57 41.04 -1.05 -38.48
CA GLU A 57 40.89 -0.52 -37.13
C GLU A 57 40.08 0.80 -37.19
N PRO A 58 39.03 0.97 -36.38
CA PRO A 58 38.43 2.29 -36.18
C PRO A 58 39.43 3.16 -35.43
N THR A 59 39.79 4.30 -36.02
CA THR A 59 40.64 5.32 -35.42
C THR A 59 40.12 5.72 -34.03
N PRO A 60 40.97 5.77 -32.99
CA PRO A 60 40.52 6.18 -31.66
C PRO A 60 40.07 7.65 -31.67
N PRO A 61 39.05 8.04 -30.88
CA PRO A 61 38.79 9.45 -30.63
C PRO A 61 40.01 10.06 -29.93
N ARG A 62 40.29 11.32 -30.29
CA ARG A 62 41.43 12.13 -29.83
C ARG A 62 41.78 11.93 -28.35
N THR A 63 43.08 11.82 -28.11
CA THR A 63 43.76 11.79 -26.80
C THR A 63 43.15 12.74 -25.77
N PRO A 64 42.69 12.25 -24.61
CA PRO A 64 42.54 13.07 -23.42
C PRO A 64 43.94 13.41 -22.90
N THR A 65 44.17 14.68 -22.62
CA THR A 65 45.24 15.13 -21.72
C THR A 65 45.14 14.40 -20.38
N SER A 66 46.30 14.05 -19.86
CA SER A 66 46.57 13.38 -18.58
C SER A 66 45.76 13.92 -17.40
N GLU A 67 45.45 13.00 -16.48
CA GLU A 67 44.81 13.16 -15.15
C GLU A 67 43.32 12.80 -15.11
N ASP A 68 43.01 11.52 -15.28
CA ASP A 68 42.23 10.77 -14.29
C ASP A 68 42.43 9.27 -14.50
N GLN A 69 42.86 8.58 -13.45
CA GLN A 69 43.05 7.14 -13.46
C GLN A 69 41.69 6.45 -13.61
N ASP A 70 41.52 5.62 -14.64
CA ASP A 70 40.50 4.58 -14.73
C ASP A 70 40.65 3.64 -13.52
N LYS A 71 40.01 4.01 -12.40
CA LYS A 71 39.66 3.04 -11.37
C LYS A 71 38.51 2.23 -11.94
N ASP A 72 38.65 0.90 -11.95
CA ASP A 72 37.57 -0.06 -12.19
C ASP A 72 36.33 0.31 -11.35
N GLN A 73 35.45 1.16 -11.89
CA GLN A 73 34.20 1.51 -11.24
C GLN A 73 33.25 0.33 -11.46
N GLN A 74 32.83 -0.31 -10.36
CA GLN A 74 31.78 -1.31 -10.43
C GLN A 74 30.54 -0.71 -11.11
N PRO A 75 29.88 -1.45 -12.03
CA PRO A 75 28.70 -0.93 -12.71
C PRO A 75 27.60 -0.62 -11.70
N SER A 76 26.94 0.53 -11.87
CA SER A 76 25.83 0.93 -11.00
C SER A 76 24.62 0.01 -11.18
N LEU A 77 23.71 -0.02 -10.21
CA LEU A 77 22.45 -0.77 -10.32
C LEU A 77 21.63 -0.32 -11.55
N GLU A 78 21.63 1.00 -11.82
CA GLU A 78 20.97 1.59 -13.00
C GLU A 78 21.56 1.05 -14.30
N THR A 79 22.89 0.91 -14.36
CA THR A 79 23.58 0.38 -15.53
C THR A 79 23.17 -1.07 -15.78
N ILE A 80 23.19 -1.92 -14.76
CA ILE A 80 22.83 -3.35 -14.90
C ILE A 80 21.36 -3.49 -15.28
N LEU A 81 20.46 -2.75 -14.63
CA LEU A 81 19.03 -2.81 -14.94
C LEU A 81 18.73 -2.28 -16.35
N GLY A 82 19.50 -1.30 -16.84
CA GLY A 82 19.42 -0.83 -18.23
C GLY A 82 19.75 -1.90 -19.28
N TYR A 83 20.53 -2.94 -18.93
CA TYR A 83 20.76 -4.11 -19.78
C TYR A 83 19.70 -5.20 -19.60
N ILE A 84 19.11 -5.30 -18.41
CA ILE A 84 18.03 -6.23 -18.11
C ILE A 84 16.74 -5.84 -18.84
N ASP A 85 16.39 -4.55 -18.86
CA ASP A 85 15.12 -4.05 -19.40
C ASP A 85 14.86 -4.53 -20.86
N PRO A 86 15.81 -4.41 -21.82
CA PRO A 86 15.60 -4.88 -23.19
C PRO A 86 15.46 -6.40 -23.31
N VAL A 87 16.15 -7.17 -22.46
CA VAL A 87 16.05 -8.63 -22.44
C VAL A 87 14.67 -9.06 -21.94
N VAL A 88 14.17 -8.40 -20.88
CA VAL A 88 12.81 -8.59 -20.38
C VAL A 88 11.78 -8.27 -21.46
N GLU A 89 11.91 -7.11 -22.12
CA GLU A 89 10.96 -6.66 -23.15
C GLU A 89 10.87 -7.66 -24.31
N LYS A 90 12.01 -8.09 -24.85
CA LYS A 90 12.06 -9.08 -25.94
C LYS A 90 11.52 -10.45 -25.50
N LEU A 91 11.75 -10.87 -24.26
CA LEU A 91 11.20 -12.12 -23.71
C LEU A 91 9.68 -12.04 -23.58
N GLN A 92 9.14 -10.94 -23.07
CA GLN A 92 7.70 -10.74 -22.94
C GLN A 92 6.99 -10.69 -24.30
N LYS A 93 7.64 -10.12 -25.32
CA LYS A 93 7.14 -10.10 -26.71
C LYS A 93 7.34 -11.41 -27.48
N SER A 94 7.95 -12.43 -26.85
CA SER A 94 8.30 -13.71 -27.50
C SER A 94 9.22 -13.53 -28.73
N GLU A 95 10.10 -12.53 -28.70
CA GLU A 95 11.00 -12.17 -29.82
C GLU A 95 12.37 -12.87 -29.74
N TYR A 96 12.62 -13.68 -28.70
CA TYR A 96 13.83 -14.50 -28.58
C TYR A 96 13.67 -15.86 -29.23
N GLY A 97 14.63 -16.24 -30.09
CA GLY A 97 14.72 -17.59 -30.65
C GLY A 97 15.07 -18.67 -29.61
N ASP A 98 15.79 -18.29 -28.55
CA ASP A 98 16.12 -19.17 -27.41
C ASP A 98 15.69 -18.50 -26.09
N ILE A 99 14.49 -18.86 -25.63
CA ILE A 99 13.87 -18.32 -24.40
C ILE A 99 14.67 -18.74 -23.16
N GLU A 100 15.24 -19.95 -23.15
CA GLU A 100 15.93 -20.47 -21.96
C GLU A 100 17.28 -19.77 -21.78
N ALA A 101 18.03 -19.56 -22.87
CA ALA A 101 19.28 -18.78 -22.82
C ALA A 101 19.05 -17.35 -22.30
N ALA A 102 17.97 -16.69 -22.75
CA ALA A 102 17.62 -15.35 -22.28
C ALA A 102 17.21 -15.33 -20.80
N ARG A 103 16.50 -16.36 -20.32
CA ARG A 103 16.19 -16.52 -18.88
C ARG A 103 17.44 -16.77 -18.04
N GLU A 104 18.36 -17.61 -18.50
CA GLU A 104 19.63 -17.84 -17.82
C GLU A 104 20.50 -16.57 -17.77
N LEU A 105 20.50 -15.77 -18.84
CA LEU A 105 21.14 -14.45 -18.84
C LEU A 105 20.52 -13.54 -17.77
N LEU A 106 19.18 -13.45 -17.69
CA LEU A 106 18.52 -12.66 -16.65
C LEU A 106 18.90 -13.14 -15.24
N LYS A 107 18.86 -14.45 -14.97
CA LYS A 107 19.26 -15.03 -13.67
C LYS A 107 20.69 -14.65 -13.31
N PHE A 108 21.59 -14.69 -14.29
CA PHE A 108 22.99 -14.28 -14.09
C PHE A 108 23.11 -12.79 -13.76
N LEU A 109 22.43 -11.91 -14.52
CA LEU A 109 22.49 -10.46 -14.30
C LEU A 109 21.89 -10.05 -12.95
N ILE A 110 20.78 -10.68 -12.55
CA ILE A 110 20.17 -10.50 -11.23
C ILE A 110 21.14 -10.95 -10.15
N GLY A 111 21.70 -12.15 -10.27
CA GLY A 111 22.68 -12.68 -9.30
C GLY A 111 23.92 -11.80 -9.20
N TYR A 112 24.40 -11.25 -10.31
CA TYR A 112 25.52 -10.30 -10.33
C TYR A 112 25.17 -9.00 -9.60
N ALA A 113 23.99 -8.42 -9.86
CA ALA A 113 23.52 -7.21 -9.18
C ALA A 113 23.38 -7.43 -7.66
N GLU A 114 22.78 -8.55 -7.25
CA GLU A 114 22.60 -8.92 -5.84
C GLU A 114 23.93 -9.09 -5.10
N GLN A 115 24.91 -9.74 -5.74
CA GLN A 115 26.21 -10.02 -5.13
C GLN A 115 27.13 -8.81 -5.12
N ASN A 116 27.25 -8.10 -6.23
CA ASN A 116 28.30 -7.09 -6.43
C ASN A 116 27.83 -5.66 -6.19
N VAL A 117 26.54 -5.37 -6.35
CA VAL A 117 26.00 -4.01 -6.21
C VAL A 117 25.19 -3.87 -4.92
N LEU A 118 24.19 -4.74 -4.72
CA LEU A 118 23.39 -4.73 -3.49
C LEU A 118 24.19 -5.21 -2.28
N SER A 119 25.26 -5.99 -2.50
CA SER A 119 26.16 -6.48 -1.45
C SER A 119 25.40 -7.20 -0.31
N GLY A 120 24.39 -7.99 -0.68
CA GLY A 120 23.54 -8.72 0.28
C GLY A 120 22.47 -7.89 0.99
N LYS A 121 22.30 -6.60 0.67
CA LYS A 121 21.15 -5.79 1.12
C LYS A 121 19.94 -6.04 0.22
N ASP A 122 18.74 -5.89 0.78
CA ASP A 122 17.51 -5.84 -0.02
C ASP A 122 17.48 -4.59 -0.92
N ILE A 123 16.87 -4.70 -2.10
CA ILE A 123 16.75 -3.59 -3.05
C ILE A 123 16.04 -2.38 -2.43
N HIS A 124 15.04 -2.57 -1.56
CA HIS A 124 14.34 -1.47 -0.88
C HIS A 124 15.26 -0.74 0.08
N THR A 125 16.07 -1.48 0.85
CA THR A 125 17.07 -0.89 1.75
C THR A 125 18.11 -0.10 0.95
N PHE A 126 18.52 -0.62 -0.21
CA PHE A 126 19.45 0.05 -1.13
C PHE A 126 18.86 1.36 -1.66
N VAL A 127 17.67 1.32 -2.28
CA VAL A 127 17.04 2.53 -2.86
C VAL A 127 16.65 3.55 -1.80
N LEU A 128 16.28 3.12 -0.59
CA LEU A 128 16.02 4.01 0.55
C LEU A 128 17.29 4.78 0.96
N SER A 129 18.45 4.13 0.91
CA SER A 129 19.74 4.77 1.24
C SER A 129 20.34 5.61 0.11
N SER A 130 19.82 5.47 -1.11
CA SER A 130 20.32 6.16 -2.29
C SER A 130 19.80 7.60 -2.39
N PRO A 131 20.67 8.60 -2.69
CA PRO A 131 20.29 10.01 -2.81
C PRO A 131 19.64 10.30 -4.19
N ILE A 132 18.65 9.50 -4.58
CA ILE A 132 17.95 9.61 -5.86
C ILE A 132 16.46 9.96 -5.66
N LYS A 133 15.83 10.55 -6.68
CA LYS A 133 14.40 10.90 -6.65
C LYS A 133 13.52 9.65 -6.58
N ASP A 134 12.34 9.76 -5.97
CA ASP A 134 11.45 8.61 -5.77
C ASP A 134 10.95 7.99 -7.08
N SER A 135 10.72 8.79 -8.13
CA SER A 135 10.39 8.25 -9.47
C SER A 135 11.50 7.34 -10.03
N ARG A 136 12.77 7.64 -9.72
CA ARG A 136 13.92 6.82 -10.09
C ARG A 136 13.96 5.53 -9.24
N LYS A 137 13.66 5.62 -7.93
CA LYS A 137 13.56 4.46 -7.04
C LYS A 137 12.48 3.48 -7.51
N SER A 138 11.29 3.99 -7.86
CA SER A 138 10.19 3.16 -8.38
C SER A 138 10.58 2.46 -9.69
N LYS A 139 11.28 3.14 -10.60
CA LYS A 139 11.79 2.51 -11.83
C LYS A 139 12.78 1.38 -11.52
N LEU A 140 13.71 1.58 -10.59
CA LEU A 140 14.67 0.55 -10.19
C LEU A 140 13.98 -0.69 -9.62
N LEU A 141 12.96 -0.49 -8.77
CA LEU A 141 12.16 -1.58 -8.23
C LEU A 141 11.42 -2.33 -9.33
N ARG A 142 10.77 -1.60 -10.26
CA ARG A 142 10.07 -2.18 -11.40
C ARG A 142 10.98 -3.06 -12.24
N SER A 143 12.10 -2.51 -12.72
CA SER A 143 13.06 -3.27 -13.54
C SER A 143 13.56 -4.53 -12.83
N TYR A 144 13.85 -4.45 -11.53
CA TYR A 144 14.31 -5.60 -10.76
C TYR A 144 13.24 -6.69 -10.61
N TYR A 145 12.00 -6.33 -10.26
CA TYR A 145 10.92 -7.30 -10.11
C TYR A 145 10.42 -7.85 -11.45
N ASP A 146 10.51 -7.07 -12.53
CA ASP A 146 10.25 -7.54 -13.90
C ASP A 146 11.25 -8.61 -14.31
N ALA A 147 12.52 -8.40 -13.99
CA ALA A 147 13.59 -9.36 -14.25
C ALA A 147 13.36 -10.67 -13.48
N LEU A 148 13.07 -10.57 -12.17
CA LEU A 148 12.78 -11.73 -11.33
C LEU A 148 11.59 -12.52 -11.86
N HIS A 149 10.49 -11.85 -12.17
CA HIS A 149 9.28 -12.48 -12.69
C HIS A 149 9.54 -13.17 -14.03
N THR A 150 10.13 -12.46 -15.00
CA THR A 150 10.38 -12.98 -16.36
C THR A 150 11.37 -14.15 -16.38
N SER A 151 12.28 -14.20 -15.41
CA SER A 151 13.24 -15.29 -15.22
C SER A 151 12.75 -16.45 -14.34
N ASN A 152 11.48 -16.41 -13.89
CA ASN A 152 10.88 -17.37 -12.95
C ASN A 152 11.67 -17.51 -11.64
N VAL A 153 12.27 -16.43 -11.17
CA VAL A 153 12.98 -16.38 -9.88
C VAL A 153 12.05 -15.83 -8.82
N ILE A 154 11.82 -16.63 -7.77
CA ILE A 154 11.06 -16.19 -6.60
C ILE A 154 11.97 -15.27 -5.75
N PRO A 155 11.48 -14.07 -5.36
CA PRO A 155 12.20 -13.20 -4.43
C PRO A 155 12.59 -13.98 -3.17
N ARG A 156 13.85 -13.86 -2.76
CA ARG A 156 14.32 -14.52 -1.54
C ARG A 156 14.13 -13.58 -0.36
N PRO A 157 13.57 -14.05 0.77
CA PRO A 157 13.52 -13.24 1.98
C PRO A 157 14.93 -12.79 2.36
N PRO A 158 15.13 -11.52 2.72
CA PRO A 158 16.43 -11.07 3.17
C PRO A 158 16.82 -11.80 4.46
N LYS A 159 18.08 -12.26 4.52
CA LYS A 159 18.62 -13.04 5.66
C LYS A 159 18.73 -12.23 6.96
N ASN A 160 18.74 -10.90 6.81
CA ASN A 160 18.77 -9.86 7.82
C ASN A 160 17.50 -9.02 7.60
N GLY A 161 16.89 -8.48 8.65
CA GLY A 161 15.55 -7.89 8.53
C GLY A 161 14.64 -8.25 9.69
N LEU A 162 13.52 -7.53 9.82
CA LEU A 162 12.48 -7.82 10.81
C LEU A 162 12.05 -9.29 10.74
N PHE A 163 11.81 -9.82 9.53
CA PHE A 163 11.37 -11.20 9.29
C PHE A 163 12.51 -12.23 9.26
N GLY A 164 13.72 -11.84 8.86
CA GLY A 164 14.92 -12.69 8.98
C GLY A 164 15.34 -12.95 10.43
N THR A 165 14.96 -12.05 11.33
CA THR A 165 15.18 -12.17 12.79
C THR A 165 14.05 -12.97 13.46
N LEU A 166 12.80 -12.79 13.03
CA LEU A 166 11.64 -13.55 13.51
C LEU A 166 11.75 -15.05 13.23
N THR A 167 12.26 -15.44 12.05
CA THR A 167 12.46 -16.85 11.68
C THR A 167 13.61 -17.54 12.44
N LYS A 168 14.59 -16.77 12.95
CA LYS A 168 15.69 -17.28 13.80
C LYS A 168 15.35 -17.28 15.29
N SER A 169 14.44 -16.41 15.72
CA SER A 169 14.08 -16.21 17.13
C SER A 169 12.69 -16.78 17.45
N LEU A 170 12.57 -18.10 17.41
CA LEU A 170 11.57 -18.82 18.22
C LEU A 170 11.87 -18.76 19.72
N ASN A 171 12.94 -18.05 20.12
CA ASN A 171 13.23 -17.71 21.51
C ASN A 171 12.58 -16.37 21.88
N ALA A 172 12.12 -16.28 23.13
CA ALA A 172 11.23 -15.29 23.73
C ALA A 172 11.68 -13.80 23.73
N SER A 173 12.55 -13.36 22.84
CA SER A 173 13.13 -12.00 22.81
C SER A 173 12.80 -11.16 21.57
N SER A 174 11.91 -11.60 20.68
CA SER A 174 11.49 -10.79 19.52
C SER A 174 10.32 -9.87 19.86
N LYS A 175 10.35 -8.62 19.36
CA LYS A 175 9.25 -7.65 19.51
C LYS A 175 7.99 -8.18 18.80
N PRO A 176 6.80 -8.23 19.43
CA PRO A 176 5.56 -8.59 18.73
C PRO A 176 5.25 -7.62 17.58
N LEU A 177 4.83 -8.20 16.46
CA LEU A 177 4.48 -7.50 15.24
C LEU A 177 2.96 -7.38 15.12
N TYR A 178 2.44 -6.18 14.89
CA TYR A 178 1.01 -5.94 14.65
C TYR A 178 0.82 -5.30 13.29
N THR A 179 -0.38 -5.43 12.71
CA THR A 179 -0.74 -4.74 11.47
C THR A 179 -1.93 -3.83 11.69
N ILE A 180 -1.93 -2.70 10.99
CA ILE A 180 -3.04 -1.76 10.98
C ILE A 180 -3.43 -1.41 9.54
N PHE A 181 -4.72 -1.21 9.36
CA PHE A 181 -5.32 -0.82 8.08
C PHE A 181 -6.08 0.50 8.23
N GLY A 182 -5.79 1.47 7.38
CA GLY A 182 -6.42 2.80 7.42
C GLY A 182 -7.84 2.85 6.85
N GLY A 183 -8.48 4.02 6.97
CA GLY A 183 -9.79 4.31 6.41
C GLY A 183 -9.78 5.52 5.46
N GLN A 184 -10.97 5.94 5.04
CA GLN A 184 -11.19 7.14 4.22
C GLN A 184 -10.97 8.45 5.00
N GLY A 185 -10.89 9.57 4.29
CA GLY A 185 -10.85 10.91 4.89
C GLY A 185 -9.47 11.37 5.39
N LEU A 186 -8.43 10.56 5.19
CA LEU A 186 -7.05 10.92 5.55
C LEU A 186 -6.33 11.65 4.40
N ARG A 187 -6.54 11.24 3.14
CA ARG A 187 -6.20 11.98 1.89
C ARG A 187 -7.01 11.51 0.68
N THR A 188 -7.12 12.38 -0.33
CA THR A 188 -7.80 12.15 -1.62
C THR A 188 -6.92 11.57 -2.73
N ASN A 189 -5.60 11.52 -2.56
CA ASN A 189 -4.67 11.03 -3.59
C ASN A 189 -4.47 9.50 -3.58
N TYR A 190 -5.41 8.72 -3.06
CA TYR A 190 -5.26 7.27 -2.97
C TYR A 190 -5.14 6.60 -4.36
N VAL A 191 -5.75 7.16 -5.41
CA VAL A 191 -5.56 6.67 -6.80
C VAL A 191 -4.12 6.83 -7.27
N GLN A 192 -3.43 7.90 -6.84
CA GLN A 192 -2.01 8.10 -7.12
C GLN A 192 -1.18 7.01 -6.43
N GLU A 193 -1.52 6.62 -5.20
CA GLU A 193 -0.87 5.51 -4.49
C GLU A 193 -1.09 4.16 -5.19
N LEU A 194 -2.29 3.94 -5.76
CA LEU A 194 -2.57 2.77 -6.59
C LEU A 194 -1.72 2.76 -7.88
N ALA A 195 -1.54 3.93 -8.51
CA ALA A 195 -0.65 4.07 -9.66
C ALA A 195 0.81 3.82 -9.29
N GLU A 196 1.26 4.32 -8.14
CA GLU A 196 2.63 4.14 -7.65
C GLU A 196 2.96 2.68 -7.34
N ILE A 197 2.08 1.96 -6.65
CA ILE A 197 2.30 0.54 -6.36
C ILE A 197 2.28 -0.31 -7.64
N THR A 198 1.38 0.01 -8.58
CA THR A 198 1.35 -0.67 -9.89
C THR A 198 2.64 -0.38 -10.67
N ALA A 199 3.06 0.88 -10.76
CA ALA A 199 4.27 1.26 -11.48
C ALA A 199 5.53 0.60 -10.92
N ALA A 200 5.63 0.45 -9.59
CA ALA A 200 6.82 -0.15 -8.95
C ALA A 200 6.80 -1.68 -8.90
N TYR A 201 5.61 -2.31 -8.84
CA TYR A 201 5.47 -3.74 -8.54
C TYR A 201 4.51 -4.48 -9.45
N ASN A 202 4.23 -4.01 -10.67
CA ASN A 202 3.22 -4.61 -11.53
C ASN A 202 3.32 -6.16 -11.68
N PRO A 203 4.48 -6.85 -11.78
CA PRO A 203 4.47 -8.32 -11.89
C PRO A 203 3.98 -9.02 -10.61
N LEU A 204 3.97 -8.29 -9.50
CA LEU A 204 3.53 -8.77 -8.21
C LEU A 204 2.06 -8.44 -7.92
N VAL A 205 1.45 -7.48 -8.63
CA VAL A 205 0.06 -7.03 -8.33
C VAL A 205 -0.87 -7.04 -9.53
N GLU A 206 -0.37 -7.26 -10.74
CA GLU A 206 -1.15 -7.18 -11.99
C GLU A 206 -2.42 -8.03 -11.95
N ASP A 207 -2.32 -9.29 -11.51
CA ASP A 207 -3.46 -10.18 -11.38
C ASP A 207 -4.52 -9.62 -10.41
N LEU A 208 -4.09 -9.15 -9.24
CA LEU A 208 -4.97 -8.55 -8.24
C LEU A 208 -5.69 -7.31 -8.80
N ILE A 209 -4.95 -6.42 -9.48
CA ILE A 209 -5.50 -5.20 -10.05
C ILE A 209 -6.48 -5.52 -11.17
N ASN A 210 -6.13 -6.42 -12.09
CA ASN A 210 -6.97 -6.82 -13.21
C ASN A 210 -8.26 -7.50 -12.73
N ASP A 211 -8.15 -8.45 -11.80
CA ASP A 211 -9.30 -9.14 -11.20
C ASP A 211 -10.22 -8.16 -10.47
N SER A 212 -9.64 -7.24 -9.69
CA SER A 212 -10.40 -6.24 -8.95
C SER A 212 -11.08 -5.24 -9.87
N ALA A 213 -10.41 -4.80 -10.94
CA ALA A 213 -11.00 -3.93 -11.96
C ALA A 213 -12.16 -4.61 -12.68
N ALA A 214 -12.00 -5.87 -13.09
CA ALA A 214 -13.06 -6.65 -13.72
C ALA A 214 -14.25 -6.85 -12.76
N LEU A 215 -13.97 -7.14 -11.48
CA LEU A 215 -14.98 -7.28 -10.44
C LEU A 215 -15.76 -5.98 -10.23
N LEU A 216 -15.08 -4.85 -10.04
CA LEU A 216 -15.72 -3.56 -9.77
C LEU A 216 -16.50 -3.05 -10.99
N ASN A 217 -16.02 -3.30 -12.20
CA ASN A 217 -16.77 -3.02 -13.41
C ASN A 217 -18.04 -3.89 -13.50
N LYS A 218 -17.95 -5.18 -13.16
CA LYS A 218 -19.14 -6.05 -13.09
C LYS A 218 -20.13 -5.55 -12.04
N LEU A 219 -19.66 -5.29 -10.82
CA LEU A 219 -20.49 -4.88 -9.68
C LEU A 219 -21.21 -3.55 -9.97
N SER A 220 -20.50 -2.54 -10.47
CA SER A 220 -21.07 -1.23 -10.82
C SER A 220 -22.13 -1.29 -11.93
N ASN A 221 -22.18 -2.37 -12.71
CA ASN A 221 -23.15 -2.58 -13.78
C ASN A 221 -24.28 -3.56 -13.44
N THR A 222 -24.33 -4.10 -12.22
CA THR A 222 -25.22 -5.20 -11.82
C THR A 222 -26.71 -4.87 -11.98
N SER A 223 -27.13 -3.65 -11.67
CA SER A 223 -28.52 -3.23 -11.74
C SER A 223 -28.63 -1.74 -12.11
N ARG A 224 -29.84 -1.30 -12.47
CA ARG A 224 -30.07 0.09 -12.90
C ARG A 224 -29.83 1.09 -11.77
N ASP A 225 -30.34 0.81 -10.57
CA ASP A 225 -30.19 1.65 -9.38
C ASP A 225 -28.72 1.79 -8.94
N VAL A 226 -27.91 0.75 -9.17
CA VAL A 226 -26.47 0.81 -8.93
C VAL A 226 -25.79 1.67 -10.00
N ARG A 227 -26.07 1.45 -11.29
CA ARG A 227 -25.49 2.25 -12.37
C ARG A 227 -25.78 3.74 -12.25
N GLU A 228 -26.94 4.12 -11.70
CA GLU A 228 -27.30 5.52 -11.47
C GLU A 228 -26.38 6.22 -10.44
N ILE A 229 -25.71 5.47 -9.56
CA ILE A 229 -24.65 6.00 -8.66
C ILE A 229 -23.36 6.29 -9.42
N PHE A 230 -23.08 5.54 -10.49
CA PHE A 230 -21.85 5.62 -11.26
C PHE A 230 -22.06 6.46 -12.55
N SER A 231 -22.10 7.78 -12.42
CA SER A 231 -22.22 8.69 -13.58
C SER A 231 -20.98 8.70 -14.48
N GLU A 232 -19.81 8.41 -13.91
CA GLU A 232 -18.56 8.17 -14.63
C GLU A 232 -18.16 6.69 -14.54
N SER A 233 -17.50 6.17 -15.58
CA SER A 233 -17.12 4.76 -15.67
C SER A 233 -16.14 4.35 -14.56
N PHE A 234 -16.42 3.25 -13.86
CA PHE A 234 -15.51 2.66 -12.88
C PHE A 234 -14.43 1.81 -13.58
N ASN A 235 -13.53 2.47 -14.31
CA ASN A 235 -12.50 1.82 -15.13
C ASN A 235 -11.08 2.10 -14.62
N ILE A 236 -10.69 1.35 -13.60
CA ILE A 236 -9.37 1.46 -12.95
C ILE A 236 -8.23 1.31 -13.95
N LEU A 237 -8.34 0.39 -14.92
CA LEU A 237 -7.27 0.13 -15.88
C LEU A 237 -7.05 1.33 -16.81
N ALA A 238 -8.12 1.98 -17.26
CA ALA A 238 -8.00 3.21 -18.05
C ALA A 238 -7.35 4.36 -17.25
N TRP A 239 -7.62 4.43 -15.95
CA TRP A 239 -7.03 5.42 -15.04
C TRP A 239 -5.53 5.18 -14.82
N LEU A 240 -5.12 3.92 -14.71
CA LEU A 240 -3.71 3.54 -14.55
C LEU A 240 -2.90 3.72 -15.84
N GLN A 241 -3.55 3.58 -17.00
CA GLN A 241 -2.94 3.82 -18.31
C GLN A 241 -2.77 5.31 -18.60
N ASP A 242 -3.77 6.12 -18.31
CA ASP A 242 -3.75 7.56 -18.54
C ASP A 242 -4.43 8.33 -17.42
N SER A 243 -3.63 9.16 -16.75
CA SER A 243 -4.08 10.04 -15.67
C SER A 243 -5.18 11.02 -16.07
N ALA A 244 -5.32 11.33 -17.37
CA ALA A 244 -6.39 12.19 -17.87
C ALA A 244 -7.79 11.56 -17.75
N ASN A 245 -7.86 10.23 -17.60
CA ASN A 245 -9.11 9.50 -17.40
C ASN A 245 -9.55 9.43 -15.93
N ILE A 246 -8.72 9.92 -14.99
CA ILE A 246 -9.01 9.87 -13.56
C ILE A 246 -10.17 10.84 -13.26
N PRO A 247 -11.27 10.37 -12.62
CA PRO A 247 -12.38 11.21 -12.21
C PRO A 247 -11.97 12.35 -11.29
N GLY A 248 -12.82 13.38 -11.21
CA GLY A 248 -12.57 14.52 -10.33
C GLY A 248 -12.46 14.13 -8.85
N PRO A 249 -11.67 14.86 -8.02
CA PRO A 249 -11.44 14.51 -6.61
C PRO A 249 -12.70 14.35 -5.77
N GLY A 250 -13.74 15.15 -6.03
CA GLY A 250 -15.03 15.05 -5.34
C GLY A 250 -15.73 13.70 -5.60
N TYR A 251 -15.65 13.21 -6.83
CA TYR A 251 -16.23 11.93 -7.22
C TYR A 251 -15.44 10.75 -6.62
N LEU A 252 -14.11 10.82 -6.66
CA LEU A 252 -13.22 9.85 -6.01
C LEU A 252 -13.44 9.80 -4.48
N SER A 253 -13.65 10.95 -3.83
CA SER A 253 -13.95 10.99 -2.39
C SER A 253 -15.28 10.34 -1.99
N SER A 254 -16.13 9.98 -2.96
CA SER A 254 -17.40 9.34 -2.67
C SER A 254 -17.22 7.89 -2.22
N ALA A 255 -18.03 7.47 -1.24
CA ALA A 255 -17.97 6.14 -0.65
C ALA A 255 -18.01 4.98 -1.65
N PRO A 256 -18.83 5.00 -2.74
CA PRO A 256 -18.87 3.91 -3.73
C PRO A 256 -17.53 3.66 -4.43
N PHE A 257 -16.68 4.68 -4.54
CA PHE A 257 -15.36 4.60 -5.18
C PHE A 257 -14.26 4.40 -4.16
N SER A 258 -14.20 5.31 -3.18
CA SER A 258 -13.13 5.31 -2.19
C SER A 258 -13.13 4.05 -1.33
N ALA A 259 -14.30 3.47 -1.00
CA ALA A 259 -14.34 2.28 -0.14
C ALA A 259 -13.62 1.07 -0.75
N PRO A 260 -14.00 0.58 -1.95
CA PRO A 260 -13.31 -0.54 -2.56
C PRO A 260 -11.87 -0.19 -2.97
N LEU A 261 -11.58 1.02 -3.45
CA LEU A 261 -10.24 1.38 -3.91
C LEU A 261 -9.22 1.49 -2.76
N VAL A 262 -9.63 2.04 -1.62
CA VAL A 262 -8.78 2.05 -0.41
C VAL A 262 -8.48 0.61 0.04
N GLY A 263 -9.49 -0.29 0.01
CA GLY A 263 -9.27 -1.70 0.28
C GLY A 263 -8.31 -2.37 -0.71
N LEU A 264 -8.44 -2.06 -2.00
CA LEU A 264 -7.55 -2.58 -3.05
C LEU A 264 -6.09 -2.18 -2.81
N ILE A 265 -5.83 -0.93 -2.45
CA ILE A 265 -4.48 -0.44 -2.14
C ILE A 265 -3.90 -1.20 -0.95
N GLN A 266 -4.69 -1.40 0.11
CA GLN A 266 -4.29 -2.15 1.29
C GLN A 266 -3.93 -3.61 0.96
N LEU A 267 -4.79 -4.27 0.19
CA LEU A 267 -4.56 -5.64 -0.27
C LEU A 267 -3.33 -5.73 -1.16
N ALA A 268 -3.11 -4.75 -2.04
CA ALA A 268 -1.96 -4.72 -2.93
C ALA A 268 -0.65 -4.53 -2.15
N HIS A 269 -0.61 -3.66 -1.14
CA HIS A 269 0.56 -3.53 -0.26
C HIS A 269 0.81 -4.80 0.56
N TYR A 270 -0.25 -5.46 1.03
CA TYR A 270 -0.12 -6.74 1.74
C TYR A 270 0.42 -7.85 0.83
N GLU A 271 -0.12 -7.98 -0.37
CA GLU A 271 0.32 -8.94 -1.39
C GLU A 271 1.78 -8.72 -1.79
N VAL A 272 2.16 -7.48 -2.09
CA VAL A 272 3.54 -7.11 -2.41
C VAL A 272 4.48 -7.50 -1.26
N THR A 273 4.07 -7.21 -0.02
CA THR A 273 4.89 -7.55 1.16
C THR A 273 5.08 -9.06 1.29
N CYS A 274 4.01 -9.84 1.16
CA CYS A 274 4.09 -11.30 1.19
C CYS A 274 5.00 -11.84 0.08
N LYS A 275 4.82 -11.39 -1.17
CA LYS A 275 5.61 -11.84 -2.33
C LYS A 275 7.09 -11.48 -2.23
N ILE A 276 7.42 -10.27 -1.77
CA ILE A 276 8.82 -9.85 -1.58
C ILE A 276 9.50 -10.69 -0.49
N LEU A 277 8.77 -11.00 0.58
CA LEU A 277 9.28 -11.86 1.65
C LEU A 277 9.31 -13.35 1.26
N GLY A 278 8.80 -13.72 0.08
CA GLY A 278 8.67 -15.12 -0.32
C GLY A 278 7.73 -15.92 0.60
N LEU A 279 6.76 -15.24 1.23
CA LEU A 279 5.78 -15.85 2.13
C LEU A 279 4.41 -15.89 1.46
N THR A 280 3.64 -16.92 1.76
CA THR A 280 2.19 -16.92 1.53
C THR A 280 1.48 -15.97 2.51
N PRO A 281 0.25 -15.51 2.19
CA PRO A 281 -0.54 -14.70 3.12
C PRO A 281 -0.70 -15.30 4.53
N GLY A 282 -0.88 -16.63 4.63
CA GLY A 282 -1.01 -17.33 5.90
C GLY A 282 0.31 -17.49 6.65
N GLU A 283 1.43 -17.69 5.94
CA GLU A 283 2.76 -17.69 6.56
C GLU A 283 3.12 -16.31 7.12
N PHE A 284 2.81 -15.24 6.40
CA PHE A 284 2.96 -13.88 6.91
C PHE A 284 2.06 -13.63 8.12
N CYS A 285 0.80 -14.08 8.06
CA CYS A 285 -0.14 -13.96 9.18
C CYS A 285 0.38 -14.65 10.45
N LYS A 286 1.07 -15.80 10.33
CA LYS A 286 1.70 -16.46 11.49
C LYS A 286 2.85 -15.66 12.13
N GLN A 287 3.38 -14.64 11.46
CA GLN A 287 4.43 -13.75 11.99
C GLN A 287 3.87 -12.57 12.80
N ILE A 288 2.55 -12.34 12.78
CA ILE A 288 1.92 -11.19 13.46
C ILE A 288 1.16 -11.65 14.72
N ALA A 289 1.21 -10.83 15.76
CA ALA A 289 0.54 -11.04 17.04
C ALA A 289 -0.94 -10.58 17.03
N GLY A 290 -1.33 -9.82 16.01
CA GLY A 290 -2.71 -9.41 15.78
C GLY A 290 -2.83 -8.26 14.80
N THR A 291 -4.07 -7.93 14.46
CA THR A 291 -4.40 -6.93 13.44
C THR A 291 -5.62 -6.11 13.86
N THR A 292 -5.73 -4.88 13.36
CA THR A 292 -6.94 -4.06 13.48
C THR A 292 -7.06 -3.11 12.30
N GLY A 293 -8.20 -2.43 12.17
CA GLY A 293 -8.39 -1.43 11.14
C GLY A 293 -9.27 -0.27 11.60
N HIS A 294 -8.94 0.90 11.09
CA HIS A 294 -9.69 2.13 11.34
C HIS A 294 -10.85 2.24 10.35
N SER A 295 -12.06 2.45 10.86
CA SER A 295 -13.26 2.52 10.04
C SER A 295 -13.36 1.31 9.11
N GLN A 296 -13.49 1.51 7.80
CA GLN A 296 -13.53 0.44 6.80
C GLN A 296 -12.30 -0.49 6.78
N GLY A 297 -11.15 -0.05 7.30
CA GLY A 297 -9.95 -0.87 7.37
C GLY A 297 -10.15 -2.15 8.18
N ILE A 298 -11.14 -2.18 9.09
CA ILE A 298 -11.48 -3.38 9.87
C ILE A 298 -11.93 -4.55 8.99
N ILE A 299 -12.55 -4.26 7.83
CA ILE A 299 -12.95 -5.28 6.86
C ILE A 299 -11.70 -5.95 6.29
N THR A 300 -10.73 -5.17 5.83
CA THR A 300 -9.47 -5.69 5.30
C THR A 300 -8.70 -6.45 6.38
N ALA A 301 -8.62 -5.91 7.60
CA ALA A 301 -7.96 -6.57 8.72
C ALA A 301 -8.55 -7.95 9.02
N ALA A 302 -9.88 -8.06 9.06
CA ALA A 302 -10.59 -9.30 9.37
C ALA A 302 -10.45 -10.33 8.24
N VAL A 303 -10.65 -9.92 6.99
CA VAL A 303 -10.65 -10.85 5.84
C VAL A 303 -9.23 -11.34 5.56
N VAL A 304 -8.21 -10.48 5.65
CA VAL A 304 -6.80 -10.89 5.50
C VAL A 304 -6.36 -11.88 6.59
N ALA A 305 -6.91 -11.78 7.81
CA ALA A 305 -6.64 -12.74 8.88
C ALA A 305 -7.11 -14.17 8.56
N THR A 306 -7.98 -14.35 7.55
CA THR A 306 -8.42 -15.68 7.07
C THR A 306 -7.52 -16.27 5.97
N GLY A 307 -6.53 -15.51 5.52
CA GLY A 307 -5.57 -15.89 4.48
C GLY A 307 -4.73 -17.11 4.81
N LYS A 308 -4.63 -18.04 3.85
CA LYS A 308 -3.79 -19.24 3.97
C LYS A 308 -2.68 -19.24 2.91
N ASP A 309 -3.07 -19.38 1.66
CA ASP A 309 -2.16 -19.48 0.51
C ASP A 309 -2.64 -18.57 -0.64
N TRP A 310 -1.83 -18.50 -1.70
CA TRP A 310 -2.14 -17.69 -2.88
C TRP A 310 -3.40 -18.12 -3.63
N SER A 311 -3.85 -19.38 -3.47
CA SER A 311 -5.10 -19.85 -4.08
C SER A 311 -6.31 -19.27 -3.34
N SER A 312 -6.31 -19.34 -2.01
CA SER A 312 -7.33 -18.72 -1.15
C SER A 312 -7.31 -17.18 -1.20
N TRP A 313 -6.13 -16.60 -1.47
CA TRP A 313 -5.94 -15.15 -1.51
C TRP A 313 -6.85 -14.46 -2.53
N ARG A 314 -7.04 -15.06 -3.71
CA ARG A 314 -7.91 -14.51 -4.76
C ARG A 314 -9.38 -14.41 -4.32
N GLU A 315 -9.85 -15.38 -3.55
CA GLU A 315 -11.20 -15.36 -2.99
C GLU A 315 -11.33 -14.31 -1.87
N ILE A 316 -10.31 -14.19 -1.03
CA ILE A 316 -10.22 -13.20 0.06
C ILE A 316 -10.23 -11.78 -0.48
N THR A 317 -9.45 -11.49 -1.52
CA THR A 317 -9.42 -10.16 -2.15
C THR A 317 -10.75 -9.85 -2.81
N ARG A 318 -11.33 -10.79 -3.57
CA ARG A 318 -12.67 -10.66 -4.15
C ARG A 318 -13.73 -10.38 -3.07
N THR A 319 -13.70 -11.11 -1.96
CA THR A 319 -14.62 -10.96 -0.83
C THR A 319 -14.49 -9.56 -0.21
N THR A 320 -13.27 -9.14 0.11
CA THR A 320 -12.99 -7.81 0.70
C THR A 320 -13.50 -6.69 -0.19
N ILE A 321 -13.16 -6.73 -1.49
CA ILE A 321 -13.59 -5.70 -2.45
C ILE A 321 -15.10 -5.69 -2.64
N THR A 322 -15.74 -6.86 -2.68
CA THR A 322 -17.21 -6.97 -2.79
C THR A 322 -17.90 -6.37 -1.56
N MET A 323 -17.42 -6.67 -0.36
CA MET A 323 -17.94 -6.09 0.90
C MET A 323 -17.82 -4.57 0.90
N LEU A 324 -16.62 -4.04 0.61
CA LEU A 324 -16.38 -2.60 0.61
C LEU A 324 -17.17 -1.87 -0.48
N PHE A 325 -17.34 -2.49 -1.66
CA PHE A 325 -18.17 -1.96 -2.74
C PHE A 325 -19.63 -1.79 -2.28
N TRP A 326 -20.24 -2.86 -1.75
CA TRP A 326 -21.65 -2.81 -1.35
C TRP A 326 -21.89 -1.91 -0.13
N ILE A 327 -20.97 -1.89 0.84
CA ILE A 327 -21.00 -0.91 1.93
C ILE A 327 -21.00 0.51 1.36
N GLY A 328 -20.09 0.83 0.44
CA GLY A 328 -20.00 2.16 -0.18
C GLY A 328 -21.26 2.54 -0.98
N VAL A 329 -21.77 1.63 -1.80
CA VAL A 329 -22.96 1.88 -2.66
C VAL A 329 -24.23 2.07 -1.83
N ARG A 330 -24.53 1.14 -0.92
CA ARG A 330 -25.80 1.17 -0.18
C ARG A 330 -25.83 2.31 0.84
N THR A 331 -24.71 2.62 1.49
CA THR A 331 -24.64 3.80 2.37
C THR A 331 -24.83 5.10 1.58
N GLN A 332 -24.28 5.20 0.37
CA GLN A 332 -24.49 6.36 -0.50
C GLN A 332 -25.95 6.49 -0.95
N GLN A 333 -26.60 5.39 -1.35
CA GLN A 333 -28.02 5.39 -1.74
C GLN A 333 -28.93 5.84 -0.59
N VAL A 334 -28.73 5.29 0.61
CA VAL A 334 -29.48 5.71 1.82
C VAL A 334 -29.21 7.17 2.16
N TRP A 335 -27.96 7.62 2.04
CA TRP A 335 -27.63 9.02 2.31
C TRP A 335 -28.25 9.99 1.29
N ASN A 336 -28.27 9.63 0.00
CA ASN A 336 -28.85 10.45 -1.05
C ASN A 336 -30.37 10.61 -0.91
N THR A 337 -31.06 9.59 -0.41
CA THR A 337 -32.52 9.64 -0.17
C THR A 337 -32.90 10.35 1.13
N SER A 338 -31.94 10.58 2.03
CA SER A 338 -32.15 11.32 3.27
C SER A 338 -32.48 12.78 2.99
N SER A 339 -33.70 13.20 3.34
CA SER A 339 -34.14 14.60 3.26
C SER A 339 -33.22 15.56 4.04
N SER A 340 -32.49 15.04 5.03
CA SER A 340 -31.54 15.80 5.85
C SER A 340 -30.23 16.14 5.13
N ASN A 341 -29.93 15.53 3.99
CA ASN A 341 -28.75 15.86 3.17
C ASN A 341 -28.83 17.28 2.54
N SER A 342 -29.97 17.98 2.70
CA SER A 342 -30.29 19.16 1.92
C SER A 342 -29.72 20.49 2.46
N ALA A 343 -29.04 21.15 1.52
CA ALA A 343 -28.71 22.58 1.40
C ALA A 343 -27.62 23.17 2.33
N ILE A 344 -26.37 22.91 1.96
CA ILE A 344 -25.27 23.86 2.17
C ILE A 344 -25.38 24.96 1.10
N SER A 345 -25.43 26.23 1.51
CA SER A 345 -25.38 27.35 0.56
C SER A 345 -23.95 27.62 0.12
N HIS A 346 -23.77 28.25 -1.05
CA HIS A 346 -22.44 28.69 -1.51
C HIS A 346 -21.74 29.58 -0.47
N ALA A 347 -22.50 30.45 0.21
CA ALA A 347 -21.97 31.31 1.27
C ALA A 347 -21.44 30.50 2.47
N MET A 348 -22.12 29.43 2.88
CA MET A 348 -21.65 28.54 3.95
C MET A 348 -20.38 27.79 3.54
N SER A 349 -20.33 27.28 2.29
CA SER A 349 -19.13 26.63 1.77
C SER A 349 -17.94 27.59 1.73
N GLN A 350 -18.14 28.80 1.20
CA GLN A 350 -17.09 29.80 1.12
C GLN A 350 -16.59 30.19 2.51
N ASP A 351 -17.50 30.41 3.47
CA ASP A 351 -17.13 30.74 4.84
C ASP A 351 -16.28 29.63 5.50
N CYS A 352 -16.57 28.34 5.25
CA CYS A 352 -15.72 27.24 5.75
C CYS A 352 -14.32 27.27 5.12
N ILE A 353 -14.24 27.52 3.81
CA ILE A 353 -12.98 27.60 3.07
C ILE A 353 -12.14 28.77 3.59
N ASP A 354 -12.75 29.94 3.76
CA ASP A 354 -12.10 31.16 4.26
C ASP A 354 -11.53 30.97 5.67
N HIS A 355 -12.15 30.09 6.48
CA HIS A 355 -11.70 29.72 7.82
C HIS A 355 -10.80 28.48 7.86
N SER A 356 -10.34 27.98 6.70
CA SER A 356 -9.46 26.81 6.57
C SER A 356 -10.06 25.49 7.10
N GLU A 357 -11.38 25.36 7.10
CA GLU A 357 -12.10 24.17 7.55
C GLU A 357 -12.33 23.18 6.41
N GLY A 358 -12.14 23.60 5.15
CA GLY A 358 -12.39 22.81 3.95
C GLY A 358 -13.85 22.86 3.49
N THR A 359 -14.16 22.11 2.44
CA THR A 359 -15.53 22.04 1.91
C THR A 359 -16.44 21.26 2.87
N PRO A 360 -17.63 21.78 3.21
CA PRO A 360 -18.57 21.08 4.08
C PRO A 360 -18.89 19.66 3.60
N SER A 361 -18.79 18.71 4.51
CA SER A 361 -19.03 17.29 4.28
C SER A 361 -19.77 16.70 5.49
N PRO A 362 -20.26 15.46 5.42
CA PRO A 362 -21.05 14.87 6.50
C PRO A 362 -20.21 14.35 7.67
N MET A 363 -18.89 14.62 7.71
CA MET A 363 -18.02 14.28 8.83
C MET A 363 -17.06 15.43 9.17
N LEU A 364 -17.07 15.88 10.42
CA LEU A 364 -16.25 16.98 10.92
C LEU A 364 -15.20 16.45 11.91
N SER A 365 -13.92 16.59 11.59
CA SER A 365 -12.81 16.35 12.50
C SER A 365 -12.61 17.55 13.41
N VAL A 366 -12.51 17.32 14.73
CA VAL A 366 -12.29 18.35 15.75
C VAL A 366 -11.06 17.98 16.57
N ARG A 367 -10.18 18.96 16.80
CA ARG A 367 -8.93 18.81 17.55
C ARG A 367 -8.85 19.85 18.68
N GLY A 368 -8.13 19.51 19.74
CA GLY A 368 -7.76 20.42 20.84
C GLY A 368 -8.77 20.50 21.99
N LEU A 369 -10.04 20.11 21.78
CA LEU A 369 -11.07 20.12 22.82
C LEU A 369 -11.08 18.83 23.64
N ALA A 370 -11.44 18.94 24.93
CA ALA A 370 -11.80 17.78 25.74
C ALA A 370 -13.15 17.19 25.27
N ARG A 371 -13.34 15.88 25.50
CA ARG A 371 -14.54 15.15 25.05
C ARG A 371 -15.82 15.74 25.63
N GLU A 372 -15.80 16.08 26.91
CA GLU A 372 -16.95 16.61 27.66
C GLU A 372 -17.37 17.98 27.12
N THR A 373 -16.40 18.85 26.85
CA THR A 373 -16.62 20.17 26.25
C THR A 373 -17.22 20.04 24.86
N LEU A 374 -16.66 19.16 24.02
CA LEU A 374 -17.18 18.90 22.68
C LEU A 374 -18.60 18.32 22.73
N GLN A 375 -18.86 17.39 23.64
CA GLN A 375 -20.20 16.83 23.84
C GLN A 375 -21.21 17.92 24.19
N GLY A 376 -20.86 18.89 25.02
CA GLY A 376 -21.73 20.05 25.30
C GLY A 376 -22.09 20.86 24.06
N TYR A 377 -21.17 21.05 23.12
CA TYR A 377 -21.46 21.70 21.83
C TYR A 377 -22.34 20.83 20.92
N VAL A 378 -22.09 19.53 20.87
CA VAL A 378 -22.90 18.57 20.11
C VAL A 378 -24.33 18.53 20.65
N ASP A 379 -24.52 18.48 21.97
CA ASP A 379 -25.83 18.48 22.62
C ASP A 379 -26.57 19.79 22.33
N ALA A 380 -25.87 20.92 22.37
CA ALA A 380 -26.43 22.21 21.99
C ALA A 380 -26.90 22.25 20.52
N ALA A 381 -26.11 21.69 19.60
CA ALA A 381 -26.48 21.58 18.19
C ALA A 381 -27.68 20.63 17.99
N ASN A 382 -27.72 19.51 18.71
CA ASN A 382 -28.82 18.55 18.68
C ASN A 382 -30.14 19.15 19.17
N ARG A 383 -30.13 20.25 19.95
CA ARG A 383 -31.37 20.94 20.32
C ARG A 383 -32.16 21.47 19.12
N TYR A 384 -31.49 21.78 18.02
CA TYR A 384 -32.11 22.20 16.76
C TYR A 384 -32.60 21.02 15.90
N LEU A 385 -32.15 19.80 16.21
CA LEU A 385 -32.52 18.54 15.56
C LEU A 385 -33.68 17.80 16.25
N LYS A 386 -34.21 18.33 17.38
CA LYS A 386 -35.15 17.69 18.32
C LYS A 386 -36.44 17.08 17.73
N GLN A 387 -36.68 17.19 16.43
CA GLN A 387 -37.82 16.58 15.73
C GLN A 387 -37.44 15.31 14.94
N SER A 388 -36.17 14.88 14.97
CA SER A 388 -35.67 13.70 14.27
C SER A 388 -35.12 12.67 15.26
N SER A 389 -35.36 11.37 15.01
CA SER A 389 -34.68 10.26 15.70
C SER A 389 -33.18 10.21 15.39
N ARG A 390 -32.73 10.93 14.36
CA ARG A 390 -31.34 10.97 13.91
C ARG A 390 -30.63 12.21 14.47
N ILE A 391 -29.56 11.98 15.22
CA ILE A 391 -28.81 13.02 15.95
C ILE A 391 -27.35 13.10 15.50
N LEU A 392 -26.69 14.23 15.78
CA LEU A 392 -25.22 14.31 15.76
C LEU A 392 -24.65 13.57 16.96
N SER A 393 -23.53 12.88 16.75
CA SER A 393 -22.83 12.17 17.83
C SER A 393 -21.33 12.21 17.62
N ILE A 394 -20.56 12.03 18.70
CA ILE A 394 -19.12 11.79 18.59
C ILE A 394 -18.94 10.33 18.19
N ASN A 395 -18.64 10.10 16.92
CA ASN A 395 -18.61 8.77 16.31
C ASN A 395 -17.22 8.16 16.28
N MET A 396 -16.17 9.00 16.28
CA MET A 396 -14.79 8.52 16.31
C MET A 396 -13.99 9.27 17.37
N THR A 397 -13.28 8.50 18.20
CA THR A 397 -12.23 8.96 19.13
C THR A 397 -10.90 8.51 18.54
N ASN A 398 -10.18 9.43 17.92
CA ASN A 398 -8.88 9.17 17.29
C ASN A 398 -7.70 9.45 18.24
N GLY A 399 -7.98 10.02 19.40
CA GLY A 399 -7.05 10.32 20.47
C GLY A 399 -7.75 11.15 21.56
N PRO A 400 -7.05 11.54 22.63
CA PRO A 400 -7.66 12.16 23.82
C PRO A 400 -8.32 13.52 23.54
N ARG A 401 -7.89 14.21 22.49
CA ARG A 401 -8.43 15.51 22.04
C ARG A 401 -8.65 15.57 20.54
N GLN A 402 -8.85 14.42 19.89
CA GLN A 402 -9.08 14.34 18.45
C GLN A 402 -10.30 13.46 18.17
N PHE A 403 -11.38 14.08 17.70
CA PHE A 403 -12.67 13.45 17.53
C PHE A 403 -13.24 13.67 16.14
N VAL A 404 -14.19 12.83 15.72
CA VAL A 404 -14.98 13.04 14.51
C VAL A 404 -16.46 12.96 14.84
N ILE A 405 -17.22 13.91 14.31
CA ILE A 405 -18.67 14.00 14.44
C ILE A 405 -19.27 13.76 13.06
N SER A 406 -20.21 12.83 12.97
CA SER A 406 -20.92 12.52 11.72
C SER A 406 -22.36 13.03 11.74
N GLY A 407 -22.83 13.48 10.58
CA GLY A 407 -24.22 13.90 10.38
C GLY A 407 -24.38 14.89 9.23
N PRO A 408 -25.52 15.58 9.12
CA PRO A 408 -25.76 16.41 7.96
C PRO A 408 -24.86 17.66 7.95
N PRO A 409 -24.23 17.99 6.80
CA PRO A 409 -23.20 19.04 6.71
C PRO A 409 -23.65 20.41 7.28
N LYS A 410 -24.93 20.77 7.11
CA LYS A 410 -25.49 22.03 7.59
C LYS A 410 -25.40 22.18 9.11
N TYR A 411 -25.64 21.11 9.86
CA TYR A 411 -25.56 21.14 11.32
C TYR A 411 -24.11 21.07 11.80
N LEU A 412 -23.25 20.35 11.08
CA LEU A 412 -21.82 20.33 11.33
C LEU A 412 -21.18 21.71 11.10
N TYR A 413 -21.64 22.46 10.10
CA TYR A 413 -21.26 23.87 9.94
C TYR A 413 -21.65 24.71 11.16
N GLY A 414 -22.88 24.56 11.66
CA GLY A 414 -23.30 25.24 12.89
C GLY A 414 -22.43 24.89 14.10
N LEU A 415 -21.99 23.62 14.21
CA LEU A 415 -21.04 23.17 15.22
C LEU A 415 -19.65 23.81 15.03
N ALA A 416 -19.14 23.88 13.80
CA ALA A 416 -17.88 24.52 13.46
C ALA A 416 -17.87 26.00 13.91
N LEU A 417 -18.97 26.74 13.69
CA LEU A 417 -19.11 28.12 14.18
C LEU A 417 -18.97 28.24 15.71
N GLN A 418 -19.48 27.27 16.49
CA GLN A 418 -19.30 27.26 17.95
C GLN A 418 -17.85 26.95 18.33
N ILE A 419 -17.20 26.04 17.62
CA ILE A 419 -15.79 25.70 17.83
C ILE A 419 -14.89 26.90 17.51
N ARG A 420 -15.18 27.67 16.45
CA ARG A 420 -14.47 28.92 16.14
C ARG A 420 -14.56 29.92 17.29
N LYS A 421 -15.72 30.05 17.94
CA LYS A 421 -15.88 30.92 19.11
C LYS A 421 -15.02 30.42 20.28
N ALA A 422 -15.02 29.12 20.54
CA ALA A 422 -14.17 28.51 21.58
C ALA A 422 -12.68 28.77 21.30
N LYS A 423 -12.23 28.54 20.06
CA LYS A 423 -10.86 28.84 19.62
C LYS A 423 -10.47 30.29 19.88
N ARG A 424 -11.33 31.26 19.56
CA ARG A 424 -11.07 32.68 19.82
C ARG A 424 -10.95 32.96 21.32
N LEU A 425 -11.80 32.38 22.16
CA LEU A 425 -11.72 32.60 23.61
C LEU A 425 -10.41 32.06 24.22
N GLU A 426 -9.91 30.93 23.74
CA GLU A 426 -8.61 30.38 24.20
C GLU A 426 -7.42 31.22 23.74
N THR A 427 -7.43 31.74 22.50
CA THR A 427 -6.31 32.54 21.97
C THR A 427 -6.20 33.94 22.58
N HIS A 428 -7.27 34.49 23.16
CA HIS A 428 -7.22 35.80 23.83
C HIS A 428 -6.77 35.70 25.31
N GLY A 429 -6.60 34.48 25.84
CA GLY A 429 -6.27 34.24 27.25
C GLY A 429 -4.78 34.01 27.55
N ASN A 430 -3.97 33.60 26.57
CA ASN A 430 -2.55 33.29 26.77
C ASN A 430 -1.70 33.87 25.61
N CYS A 431 -0.91 34.90 25.91
CA CYS A 431 0.26 35.26 25.12
C CYS A 431 1.45 34.38 25.54
N GLU A 432 2.29 34.08 24.56
CA GLU A 432 3.63 33.45 24.62
C GLU A 432 3.74 31.92 24.45
N GLU A 433 4.59 31.59 23.47
CA GLU A 433 5.44 30.40 23.30
C GLU A 433 5.04 29.22 22.38
N GLU A 434 6.09 28.78 21.68
CA GLU A 434 6.17 28.13 20.37
C GLU A 434 5.89 26.61 20.35
N ASP A 435 5.26 26.05 21.38
CA ASP A 435 5.20 24.58 21.56
C ASP A 435 3.78 23.96 21.45
N SER A 436 2.79 24.70 20.92
CA SER A 436 1.36 24.38 21.11
C SER A 436 0.56 24.00 19.86
N LYS A 437 1.17 23.59 18.74
CA LYS A 437 0.41 23.19 17.53
C LYS A 437 -0.53 22.00 17.77
N GLU A 438 -0.21 21.08 18.68
CA GLU A 438 -1.10 19.94 19.04
C GLU A 438 -2.25 20.33 19.98
N LYS A 439 -2.13 21.46 20.71
CA LYS A 439 -3.16 21.95 21.64
C LYS A 439 -4.12 22.95 20.99
N ALA A 440 -3.80 23.43 19.78
CA ALA A 440 -4.62 24.41 19.08
C ALA A 440 -6.00 23.82 18.75
N VAL A 441 -7.05 24.45 19.29
CA VAL A 441 -8.44 24.10 18.96
C VAL A 441 -8.71 24.39 17.49
N GLY A 442 -9.31 23.43 16.80
CA GLY A 442 -9.64 23.55 15.39
C GLY A 442 -10.60 22.48 14.90
N SER A 443 -11.24 22.78 13.77
CA SER A 443 -12.15 21.88 13.08
C SER A 443 -11.84 21.84 11.59
N ARG A 444 -12.03 20.68 10.96
CA ARG A 444 -11.85 20.47 9.53
C ARG A 444 -12.81 19.41 9.03
N PHE A 445 -13.50 19.67 7.92
CA PHE A 445 -14.34 18.69 7.24
C PHE A 445 -13.48 17.62 6.56
N LEU A 446 -13.91 16.36 6.67
CA LEU A 446 -13.25 15.23 6.04
C LEU A 446 -13.73 15.08 4.59
N GLU A 447 -12.85 14.66 3.70
CA GLU A 447 -13.17 14.41 2.29
C GLU A 447 -13.87 13.05 2.14
N VAL A 448 -15.14 12.99 2.53
CA VAL A 448 -16.01 11.81 2.51
C VAL A 448 -17.43 12.23 2.10
N SER A 449 -18.20 11.33 1.49
CA SER A 449 -19.55 11.64 1.00
C SER A 449 -20.71 11.16 1.87
N VAL A 450 -20.45 10.33 2.89
CA VAL A 450 -21.47 9.78 3.78
C VAL A 450 -21.04 9.86 5.26
N PRO A 451 -21.98 10.03 6.21
CA PRO A 451 -21.69 10.08 7.64
C PRO A 451 -21.47 8.69 8.23
N PHE A 452 -20.31 8.06 7.97
CA PHE A 452 -19.98 6.76 8.55
C PHE A 452 -20.06 6.75 10.09
N HIS A 453 -20.22 5.55 10.65
CA HIS A 453 -20.29 5.31 12.09
C HIS A 453 -21.50 5.97 12.77
N SER A 454 -22.61 6.14 12.05
CA SER A 454 -23.74 6.91 12.55
C SER A 454 -25.09 6.28 12.27
N VAL A 455 -26.07 6.65 13.10
CA VAL A 455 -27.48 6.26 12.97
C VAL A 455 -28.10 6.68 11.63
N TRP A 456 -27.47 7.60 10.90
CA TRP A 456 -27.94 8.06 9.60
C TRP A 456 -27.81 7.00 8.50
N LEU A 457 -26.98 5.98 8.72
CA LEU A 457 -26.71 4.93 7.73
C LEU A 457 -27.23 3.54 8.16
N GLU A 458 -27.86 3.40 9.32
CA GLU A 458 -28.38 2.11 9.81
C GLU A 458 -29.34 1.44 8.82
N ASP A 459 -30.16 2.24 8.13
CA ASP A 459 -31.08 1.74 7.11
C ASP A 459 -30.37 1.10 5.90
N ALA A 460 -29.06 1.29 5.73
CA ALA A 460 -28.28 0.64 4.68
C ALA A 460 -27.95 -0.83 5.01
N VAL A 461 -27.93 -1.20 6.29
CA VAL A 461 -27.45 -2.51 6.76
C VAL A 461 -28.23 -3.68 6.14
N PRO A 462 -29.58 -3.68 6.10
CA PRO A 462 -30.32 -4.79 5.51
C PRO A 462 -30.06 -4.97 4.01
N PHE A 463 -29.84 -3.88 3.27
CA PHE A 463 -29.50 -3.94 1.85
C PHE A 463 -28.09 -4.51 1.64
N ILE A 464 -27.12 -4.08 2.45
CA ILE A 464 -25.75 -4.61 2.40
C ILE A 464 -25.75 -6.11 2.71
N GLN A 465 -26.50 -6.54 3.74
CA GLN A 465 -26.64 -7.96 4.07
C GLN A 465 -27.25 -8.76 2.92
N ASP A 466 -28.25 -8.21 2.23
CA ASP A 466 -28.87 -8.83 1.07
C ASP A 466 -27.88 -9.02 -0.10
N ASP A 467 -27.10 -7.99 -0.42
CA ASP A 467 -26.11 -8.06 -1.50
C ASP A 467 -24.93 -9.00 -1.19
N LEU A 468 -24.63 -9.19 0.10
CA LEU A 468 -23.53 -10.02 0.59
C LEU A 468 -23.99 -11.43 0.99
N LYS A 469 -25.24 -11.80 0.70
CA LYS A 469 -25.77 -13.16 0.92
C LYS A 469 -24.83 -14.19 0.28
N GLY A 470 -24.28 -15.07 1.11
CA GLY A 470 -23.38 -16.16 0.70
C GLY A 470 -21.91 -15.92 1.03
N ILE A 471 -21.52 -14.72 1.45
CA ILE A 471 -20.23 -14.50 2.12
C ILE A 471 -20.38 -14.96 3.57
N LEU A 472 -19.41 -15.76 4.05
CA LEU A 472 -19.43 -16.28 5.42
C LEU A 472 -18.05 -16.13 6.05
N LEU A 473 -17.97 -15.37 7.14
CA LEU A 473 -16.72 -15.11 7.86
C LEU A 473 -16.80 -15.71 9.25
N ARG A 474 -16.19 -16.88 9.42
CA ARG A 474 -16.17 -17.58 10.72
C ARG A 474 -14.99 -17.11 11.59
N PRO A 475 -15.19 -16.91 12.91
CA PRO A 475 -14.10 -16.65 13.84
C PRO A 475 -13.00 -17.71 13.79
N SER A 476 -13.37 -18.98 13.65
CA SER A 476 -12.44 -20.13 13.57
C SER A 476 -11.53 -20.12 12.33
N ALA A 477 -11.86 -19.32 11.31
CA ALA A 477 -11.01 -19.14 10.14
C ALA A 477 -9.89 -18.11 10.34
N MET A 478 -9.96 -17.27 11.38
CA MET A 478 -8.96 -16.23 11.63
C MET A 478 -7.70 -16.82 12.25
N ALA A 479 -6.57 -16.63 11.59
CA ALA A 479 -5.27 -17.14 12.03
C ALA A 479 -4.65 -16.29 13.16
N VAL A 480 -5.10 -15.05 13.34
CA VAL A 480 -4.60 -14.13 14.35
C VAL A 480 -5.74 -13.31 14.96
N PRO A 481 -5.56 -12.77 16.18
CA PRO A 481 -6.54 -11.89 16.80
C PRO A 481 -6.81 -10.65 15.95
N VAL A 482 -8.09 -10.37 15.71
CA VAL A 482 -8.56 -9.13 15.07
C VAL A 482 -9.23 -8.27 16.13
N PHE A 483 -8.66 -7.10 16.43
CA PHE A 483 -9.18 -6.20 17.45
C PHE A 483 -10.24 -5.27 16.86
N GLY A 484 -11.42 -5.25 17.47
CA GLY A 484 -12.56 -4.44 17.05
C GLY A 484 -12.32 -2.95 17.21
N SER A 485 -12.95 -2.17 16.35
CA SER A 485 -12.77 -0.71 16.30
C SER A 485 -13.46 0.04 17.45
N GLU A 486 -14.45 -0.54 18.12
CA GLU A 486 -15.27 0.14 19.14
C GLU A 486 -14.62 0.13 20.55
N ASP A 487 -14.03 -1.00 20.94
CA ASP A 487 -13.54 -1.22 22.31
C ASP A 487 -12.17 -1.92 22.39
N GLY A 488 -11.57 -2.25 21.25
CA GLY A 488 -10.30 -2.96 21.16
C GLY A 488 -10.33 -4.41 21.63
N ARG A 489 -11.50 -5.00 21.90
CA ARG A 489 -11.61 -6.43 22.18
C ARG A 489 -11.49 -7.23 20.88
N GLU A 490 -11.02 -8.47 21.01
CA GLU A 490 -10.94 -9.38 19.87
C GLU A 490 -12.35 -9.69 19.35
N ILE A 491 -12.62 -9.44 18.07
CA ILE A 491 -13.97 -9.61 17.49
C ILE A 491 -14.46 -11.05 17.57
N CYS A 492 -13.54 -12.01 17.55
CA CYS A 492 -13.81 -13.44 17.71
C CYS A 492 -14.28 -13.81 19.13
N ARG A 493 -14.05 -12.95 20.14
CA ARG A 493 -14.42 -13.18 21.54
C ARG A 493 -15.59 -12.33 22.01
N LEU A 494 -16.22 -11.57 21.11
CA LEU A 494 -17.33 -10.68 21.46
C LEU A 494 -18.64 -11.43 21.75
N SER A 495 -18.76 -12.70 21.34
CA SER A 495 -19.90 -13.56 21.65
C SER A 495 -19.49 -14.71 22.57
N ASN A 496 -20.24 -14.92 23.65
CA ASN A 496 -20.06 -16.04 24.58
C ASN A 496 -20.67 -17.36 24.04
N THR A 497 -20.96 -17.44 22.73
CA THR A 497 -21.74 -18.52 22.12
C THR A 497 -21.21 -18.85 20.72
N ASP A 498 -20.60 -20.04 20.63
CA ASP A 498 -20.41 -20.95 19.50
C ASP A 498 -19.62 -20.52 18.25
N ASP A 499 -18.80 -21.46 17.76
CA ASP A 499 -17.99 -21.44 16.52
C ASP A 499 -18.80 -21.25 15.21
N GLU A 500 -20.11 -21.03 15.30
CA GLU A 500 -21.07 -20.90 14.20
C GLU A 500 -21.44 -19.44 13.86
N MET A 501 -21.00 -18.45 14.65
CA MET A 501 -21.36 -17.04 14.39
C MET A 501 -20.71 -16.51 13.10
N ASP A 502 -21.50 -15.85 12.25
CA ASP A 502 -20.99 -15.09 11.11
C ASP A 502 -20.55 -13.68 11.56
N LEU A 503 -19.28 -13.35 11.32
CA LEU A 503 -18.72 -12.04 11.64
C LEU A 503 -19.14 -10.96 10.63
N LEU A 504 -19.76 -11.32 9.51
CA LEU A 504 -20.19 -10.40 8.47
C LEU A 504 -21.03 -9.24 9.03
N ASP A 505 -22.05 -9.54 9.83
CA ASP A 505 -22.94 -8.54 10.43
C ASP A 505 -22.20 -7.61 11.39
N THR A 506 -21.32 -8.19 12.21
CA THR A 506 -20.49 -7.42 13.15
C THR A 506 -19.58 -6.45 12.40
N LEU A 507 -18.98 -6.89 11.30
CA LEU A 507 -18.09 -6.10 10.47
C LEU A 507 -18.84 -4.99 9.69
N ILE A 508 -20.00 -5.28 9.11
CA ILE A 508 -20.85 -4.28 8.46
C ILE A 508 -21.23 -3.19 9.47
N MET A 509 -21.74 -3.58 10.64
CA MET A 509 -22.13 -2.65 11.70
C MET A 509 -20.94 -1.82 12.20
N SER A 510 -19.75 -2.42 12.30
CA SER A 510 -18.51 -1.74 12.71
C SER A 510 -18.14 -0.55 11.82
N VAL A 511 -18.51 -0.60 10.54
CA VAL A 511 -18.25 0.48 9.57
C VAL A 511 -19.44 1.44 9.45
N VAL A 512 -20.66 0.91 9.42
CA VAL A 512 -21.86 1.69 9.10
C VAL A 512 -22.33 2.55 10.28
N SER A 513 -22.45 1.96 11.47
CA SER A 513 -23.20 2.58 12.59
C SER A 513 -22.42 2.64 13.90
N LYS A 514 -21.58 1.65 14.19
CA LYS A 514 -20.81 1.57 15.44
C LYS A 514 -19.70 2.62 15.49
N ARG A 515 -19.37 3.05 16.70
CA ARG A 515 -18.33 4.05 16.96
C ARG A 515 -16.94 3.44 16.78
N VAL A 516 -15.96 4.30 16.54
CA VAL A 516 -14.54 3.95 16.50
C VAL A 516 -13.84 4.58 17.69
N ASP A 517 -13.25 3.78 18.56
CA ASP A 517 -12.26 4.22 19.55
C ASP A 517 -10.89 3.70 19.12
N TRP A 518 -10.16 4.53 18.38
CA TRP A 518 -8.85 4.17 17.84
C TRP A 518 -7.80 4.02 18.93
N GLU A 519 -7.95 4.75 20.03
CA GLU A 519 -7.05 4.65 21.17
C GLU A 519 -7.14 3.25 21.76
N LEU A 520 -8.35 2.73 22.00
CA LEU A 520 -8.56 1.37 22.49
C LEU A 520 -8.18 0.31 21.44
N ALA A 521 -8.65 0.46 20.19
CA ALA A 521 -8.44 -0.52 19.12
C ALA A 521 -6.95 -0.77 18.80
N SER A 522 -6.11 0.27 18.92
CA SER A 522 -4.69 0.20 18.60
C SER A 522 -3.77 0.10 19.83
N ALA A 523 -4.35 -0.16 21.02
CA ALA A 523 -3.59 -0.38 22.26
C ALA A 523 -2.73 -1.63 22.16
N PHE A 524 -3.27 -2.72 21.61
CA PHE A 524 -2.68 -4.05 21.51
C PHE A 524 -2.23 -4.66 22.87
N PRO A 525 -2.60 -5.93 23.16
CA PRO A 525 -2.14 -6.63 24.37
C PRO A 525 -0.61 -6.72 24.46
N HIS A 526 -0.06 -6.84 25.68
CA HIS A 526 1.39 -7.00 25.93
C HIS A 526 2.30 -5.84 25.48
N SER A 527 1.74 -4.65 25.23
CA SER A 527 2.51 -3.48 24.84
C SER A 527 2.99 -2.66 26.04
N SER A 528 4.17 -3.00 26.58
CA SER A 528 5.00 -1.93 27.14
C SER A 528 5.46 -1.07 25.97
N ALA A 529 5.43 0.26 26.11
CA ALA A 529 5.55 1.23 25.01
C ALA A 529 6.91 1.21 24.25
N SER A 530 7.83 0.31 24.58
CA SER A 530 9.16 0.18 23.97
C SER A 530 9.43 -1.15 23.24
N THR A 531 8.44 -2.06 23.17
CA THR A 531 8.69 -3.46 22.78
C THR A 531 7.90 -3.99 21.57
N LYS A 532 7.13 -3.19 20.81
CA LYS A 532 6.36 -3.71 19.65
C LYS A 532 6.76 -3.06 18.32
N THR A 533 6.32 -3.65 17.21
CA THR A 533 6.40 -3.06 15.87
C THR A 533 5.02 -3.11 15.22
N VAL A 534 4.61 -2.03 14.54
CA VAL A 534 3.30 -1.92 13.88
C VAL A 534 3.53 -1.64 12.39
N LEU A 535 2.89 -2.43 11.52
CA LEU A 535 2.94 -2.24 10.07
C LEU A 535 1.67 -1.55 9.60
N ASP A 536 1.80 -0.38 8.99
CA ASP A 536 0.70 0.34 8.38
C ASP A 536 0.58 0.01 6.90
N PHE A 537 -0.51 -0.69 6.55
CA PHE A 537 -0.90 -1.01 5.17
C PHE A 537 -1.92 -0.02 4.60
N GLY A 538 -2.37 0.95 5.40
CA GLY A 538 -3.31 1.97 5.00
C GLY A 538 -2.71 3.00 4.03
N PRO A 539 -3.54 3.60 3.17
CA PRO A 539 -3.08 4.64 2.25
C PRO A 539 -2.74 5.94 2.97
N GLY A 540 -1.97 6.81 2.30
CA GLY A 540 -1.67 8.17 2.72
C GLY A 540 -0.35 8.37 3.47
N GLY A 541 0.46 7.31 3.63
CA GLY A 541 1.80 7.36 4.20
C GLY A 541 1.87 8.07 5.55
N VAL A 542 2.74 9.08 5.68
CA VAL A 542 2.92 9.85 6.94
C VAL A 542 1.66 10.60 7.40
N HIS A 543 0.69 10.79 6.50
CA HIS A 543 -0.62 11.39 6.78
C HIS A 543 -1.74 10.36 6.89
N GLY A 544 -1.43 9.07 6.71
CA GLY A 544 -2.34 7.95 6.87
C GLY A 544 -2.68 7.69 8.33
N ILE A 545 -3.15 6.47 8.61
CA ILE A 545 -3.69 6.13 9.93
C ILE A 545 -2.62 6.17 11.03
N SER A 546 -1.36 5.92 10.66
CA SER A 546 -0.20 6.12 11.53
C SER A 546 -0.11 7.52 12.15
N SER A 547 -0.62 8.55 11.48
CA SER A 547 -0.65 9.91 12.04
C SER A 547 -1.53 10.01 13.30
N LEU A 548 -2.61 9.22 13.36
CA LEU A 548 -3.54 9.16 14.51
C LEU A 548 -2.99 8.27 15.63
N TYR A 549 -2.12 7.31 15.30
CA TYR A 549 -1.46 6.48 16.31
C TYR A 549 -0.63 7.33 17.27
N SER A 550 0.12 8.31 16.75
CA SER A 550 0.84 9.27 17.58
C SER A 550 -0.09 10.19 18.36
N SER A 551 -1.21 10.62 17.75
CA SER A 551 -2.23 11.41 18.45
C SER A 551 -2.82 10.69 19.66
N ALA A 552 -2.86 9.35 19.65
CA ALA A 552 -3.26 8.51 20.78
C ALA A 552 -2.18 8.36 21.87
N GLY A 553 -1.15 9.23 21.90
CA GLY A 553 -0.11 9.24 22.91
C GLY A 553 0.95 8.14 22.76
N ARG A 554 1.07 7.53 21.57
CA ARG A 554 1.99 6.41 21.31
C ARG A 554 3.20 6.84 20.49
N SER A 555 4.34 6.20 20.73
CA SER A 555 5.57 6.47 19.97
C SER A 555 5.37 6.06 18.50
N GLY A 556 5.63 6.98 17.57
CA GLY A 556 5.64 6.70 16.13
C GLY A 556 6.85 5.87 15.69
N ALA A 557 7.89 5.80 16.52
CA ALA A 557 9.15 5.12 16.20
C ALA A 557 8.99 3.59 16.02
N ASP A 558 7.90 3.02 16.52
CA ASP A 558 7.58 1.61 16.40
C ASP A 558 6.71 1.30 15.15
N ILE A 559 6.36 2.30 14.34
CA ILE A 559 5.51 2.11 13.16
C ILE A 559 6.35 2.12 11.88
N ILE A 560 6.08 1.18 10.99
CA ILE A 560 6.63 1.12 9.64
C ILE A 560 5.50 1.34 8.63
N LEU A 561 5.66 2.37 7.80
CA LEU A 561 4.76 2.67 6.68
C LEU A 561 5.09 1.76 5.51
N VAL A 562 4.29 0.72 5.29
CA VAL A 562 4.55 -0.29 4.26
C VAL A 562 4.32 0.28 2.86
N GLY A 563 3.39 1.23 2.71
CA GLY A 563 3.09 1.85 1.43
C GLY A 563 4.08 2.91 0.98
N THR A 564 5.00 3.37 1.84
CA THR A 564 5.91 4.49 1.53
C THR A 564 7.34 4.00 1.38
N LEU A 565 7.94 4.22 0.21
CA LEU A 565 9.32 3.81 -0.10
C LEU A 565 10.38 4.56 0.73
N GLY A 566 10.10 5.81 1.09
CA GLY A 566 10.98 6.65 1.89
C GLY A 566 10.38 8.04 2.10
N GLY A 567 10.99 8.81 2.99
CA GLY A 567 10.59 10.17 3.35
C GLY A 567 11.73 10.84 4.09
N GLY A 568 11.63 12.15 4.34
CA GLY A 568 12.62 12.89 5.13
C GLY A 568 12.74 12.36 6.58
N LYS A 569 13.32 13.15 7.50
CA LYS A 569 13.33 12.81 8.93
C LYS A 569 11.89 12.70 9.46
N SER A 570 11.31 11.52 9.32
CA SER A 570 9.96 11.16 9.76
C SER A 570 10.09 10.43 11.09
N ARG A 571 9.09 10.61 11.96
CA ARG A 571 8.94 9.84 13.19
C ARG A 571 8.61 8.36 12.96
N PHE A 572 8.37 7.97 11.69
CA PHE A 572 7.97 6.64 11.27
C PHE A 572 9.08 5.96 10.45
N GLY A 573 9.15 4.63 10.54
CA GLY A 573 9.86 3.80 9.58
C GLY A 573 9.13 3.73 8.23
N HIS A 574 9.83 3.28 7.19
CA HIS A 574 9.36 3.17 5.81
C HIS A 574 9.57 1.75 5.30
N LYS A 575 9.06 1.44 4.10
CA LYS A 575 9.09 0.09 3.52
C LYS A 575 10.48 -0.58 3.55
N GLY A 576 11.54 0.20 3.29
CA GLY A 576 12.92 -0.31 3.34
C GLY A 576 13.38 -0.80 4.72
N ASP A 577 12.73 -0.37 5.80
CA ASP A 577 13.01 -0.81 7.18
C ASP A 577 12.45 -2.20 7.51
N LEU A 578 11.52 -2.74 6.69
CA LEU A 578 11.07 -4.14 6.80
C LEU A 578 12.24 -5.13 6.59
N PHE A 579 13.25 -4.69 5.85
CA PHE A 579 14.34 -5.52 5.34
C PHE A 579 15.71 -5.16 5.93
N ARG A 580 15.76 -4.23 6.91
CA ARG A 580 17.00 -3.78 7.56
C ARG A 580 17.45 -4.66 8.71
#